data_AF-A0A1V6KBJ4-F1
#
_entry.id   AF-A0A1V6KBJ4-F1
#
_cell.length_a   1.000
_cell.length_b   1.000
_cell.length_c   1.000
_cell.angle_alpha   90.00
_cell.angle_beta   90.00
_cell.angle_gamma   90.00
#
_symmetry.space_group_name_H-M   'P 1'
#
loop_
_entity.id
_entity.type
_entity.pdbx_description
1 polymer ?
#
loop_
_entity_poly.entity_id
_entity_poly.type
_entity_poly.pdbx_seq_one_letter_code
_entity_poly.pdbx_strand_id
1 'polypeptide(L)'
;MADALAEKGTVSRRVTAQQSLVDAMAVVYRLSEMRYEKGIDSYLSVLDAQRSLYGAQQGLILLRLASVNNIVTLYKTLGGGASS
;
A
#
# COMPACT_ATOMS: atom_id res chain seq x y z
N MET A 1 -8.44 -20.06 -15.45
CA MET A 1 -9.56 -19.25 -14.91
C MET A 1 -9.52 -19.20 -13.37
N ALA A 2 -9.51 -20.34 -12.67
CA ALA A 2 -9.44 -20.37 -11.19
C ALA A 2 -8.18 -19.70 -10.60
N ASP A 3 -6.99 -19.96 -11.18
CA ASP A 3 -5.73 -19.38 -10.70
C ASP A 3 -5.68 -17.84 -10.81
N ALA A 4 -6.16 -17.29 -11.92
CA ALA A 4 -6.23 -15.83 -12.13
C ALA A 4 -7.20 -15.14 -11.14
N LEU A 5 -8.31 -15.81 -10.77
CA LEU A 5 -9.23 -15.29 -9.75
C LEU A 5 -8.62 -15.36 -8.34
N ALA A 6 -7.92 -16.45 -8.01
CA ALA A 6 -7.24 -16.62 -6.74
C ALA A 6 -6.09 -15.59 -6.56
N GLU A 7 -5.36 -15.31 -7.63
CA GLU A 7 -4.32 -14.28 -7.66
C GLU A 7 -4.93 -12.89 -7.45
N LYS A 8 -5.99 -12.53 -8.18
CA LYS A 8 -6.72 -11.27 -8.02
C LYS A 8 -7.20 -11.06 -6.58
N GLY A 9 -7.80 -12.09 -5.97
CA GLY A 9 -8.25 -12.04 -4.58
C GLY A 9 -7.12 -11.84 -3.58
N THR A 10 -5.94 -12.40 -3.84
CA THR A 10 -4.75 -12.22 -3.00
C THR A 10 -4.15 -10.83 -3.13
N VAL A 11 -4.08 -10.28 -4.34
CA VAL A 11 -3.59 -8.92 -4.59
C VAL A 11 -4.53 -7.89 -3.94
N SER A 12 -5.84 -8.03 -4.10
CA SER A 12 -6.81 -7.12 -3.46
C SER A 12 -6.65 -7.10 -1.93
N ARG A 13 -6.51 -8.27 -1.28
CA ARG A 13 -6.27 -8.34 0.17
C ARG A 13 -4.99 -7.63 0.59
N ARG A 14 -3.89 -7.78 -0.17
CA ARG A 14 -2.63 -7.09 0.11
C ARG A 14 -2.76 -5.57 -0.02
N VAL A 15 -3.45 -5.08 -1.05
CA VAL A 15 -3.71 -3.64 -1.22
C VAL A 15 -4.55 -3.08 -0.07
N THR A 16 -5.61 -3.78 0.33
CA THR A 16 -6.45 -3.36 1.47
C THR A 16 -5.64 -3.33 2.77
N ALA A 17 -4.85 -4.35 3.06
CA ALA A 17 -4.00 -4.38 4.25
C ALA A 17 -2.98 -3.23 4.26
N GLN A 18 -2.37 -2.92 3.12
CA GLN A 18 -1.43 -1.81 3.01
C GLN A 18 -2.13 -0.46 3.16
N GLN A 19 -3.36 -0.30 2.66
CA GLN A 19 -4.16 0.90 2.90
C GLN A 19 -4.42 1.09 4.40
N SER A 20 -4.82 0.04 5.11
CA SER A 20 -5.01 0.11 6.56
C SER A 20 -3.72 0.48 7.30
N LEU A 21 -2.55 0.04 6.82
CA LEU A 21 -1.27 0.46 7.37
C LEU A 21 -1.00 1.96 7.15
N VAL A 22 -1.28 2.49 5.95
CA VAL A 22 -1.17 3.93 5.67
C VAL A 22 -2.07 4.72 6.62
N ASP A 23 -3.32 4.30 6.78
CA ASP A 23 -4.29 4.97 7.63
C ASP A 23 -3.84 4.97 9.11
N ALA A 24 -3.32 3.83 9.59
CA ALA A 24 -2.76 3.72 10.93
C ALA A 24 -1.54 4.65 11.14
N MET A 25 -0.61 4.68 10.18
CA MET A 25 0.56 5.55 10.26
C MET A 25 0.18 7.04 10.20
N ALA A 26 -0.88 7.40 9.49
CA ALA A 26 -1.39 8.77 9.47
C ALA A 26 -1.94 9.19 10.84
N VAL A 27 -2.60 8.28 11.55
CA VAL A 27 -3.04 8.51 12.94
C VAL A 27 -1.83 8.68 13.86
N VAL A 28 -0.81 7.82 13.75
CA VAL A 28 0.43 7.90 14.54
C VAL A 28 1.14 9.24 14.33
N TYR A 29 1.29 9.67 13.08
CA TYR A 29 1.89 10.96 12.74
C TYR A 29 1.14 12.13 13.40
N ARG A 30 -0.19 12.19 13.23
CA ARG A 30 -1.01 13.23 13.87
C ARG A 30 -0.89 13.21 15.40
N LEU A 31 -0.83 12.04 16.02
CA LEU A 31 -0.65 11.93 17.46
C LEU A 31 0.73 12.42 17.91
N SER A 32 1.79 12.07 17.18
CA SER A 32 3.14 12.56 17.49
C SER A 32 3.24 14.08 17.39
N GLU A 33 2.61 14.68 16.38
CA GLU A 33 2.55 16.13 16.20
C GLU A 33 1.86 16.81 17.39
N MET A 34 0.68 16.33 17.79
CA MET A 34 -0.04 16.84 18.96
C MET A 34 0.76 16.72 20.27
N ARG A 35 1.56 15.65 20.43
CA ARG A 35 2.40 15.47 21.62
C ARG A 35 3.58 16.43 21.61
N TYR A 36 4.22 16.61 20.46
CA TYR A 36 5.30 17.58 20.29
C TYR A 36 4.82 19.01 20.58
N GLU A 37 3.67 19.41 20.01
CA GLU A 37 3.08 20.75 20.24
C GLU A 37 2.76 21.02 21.72
N LYS A 38 2.42 19.96 22.47
CA LYS A 38 2.19 20.01 23.92
C LYS A 38 3.47 19.89 24.76
N GLY A 39 4.64 19.76 24.13
CA GLY A 39 5.92 19.57 24.81
C GLY A 39 6.06 18.22 25.52
N ILE A 40 5.28 17.21 25.13
CA ILE A 40 5.26 15.88 25.76
C ILE A 40 6.35 14.98 25.17
N ASP A 41 6.58 15.05 23.86
CA ASP A 41 7.57 14.26 23.13
C ASP A 41 8.47 15.17 22.28
N SER A 42 9.65 14.67 21.89
CA SER A 42 10.58 15.43 21.03
C SER A 42 10.13 15.45 19.57
N TYR A 43 10.59 16.44 18.80
CA TYR A 43 10.30 16.53 17.36
C TYR A 43 10.84 15.34 16.56
N LEU A 44 11.83 14.60 17.08
CA LEU A 44 12.33 13.39 16.44
C LEU A 44 11.22 12.34 16.28
N SER A 45 10.30 12.24 17.26
CA SER A 45 9.15 11.32 17.17
C SER A 45 8.22 11.65 16.00
N VAL A 46 8.08 12.94 15.67
CA VAL A 46 7.29 13.43 14.53
C VAL A 46 7.96 13.03 13.21
N LEU A 47 9.27 13.21 13.11
CA LEU A 47 10.05 12.83 11.92
C LEU A 47 10.03 11.32 11.68
N ASP A 48 10.15 10.51 12.74
CA ASP A 48 10.09 9.06 12.64
C ASP A 48 8.70 8.56 12.20
N ALA A 49 7.63 9.16 12.74
CA ALA A 49 6.25 8.87 12.34
C ALA A 49 5.99 9.30 10.89
N GLN A 50 6.48 10.48 10.49
CA GLN A 50 6.38 10.97 9.11
C GLN A 50 7.10 10.05 8.12
N ARG A 51 8.33 9.62 8.45
CA ARG A 51 9.10 8.68 7.64
C ARG A 51 8.36 7.33 7.50
N SER A 52 7.78 6.84 8.58
CA SER A 52 7.01 5.59 8.58
C SER A 52 5.76 5.69 7.71
N LEU A 53 5.00 6.79 7.82
CA LEU A 53 3.85 7.08 6.96
C LEU A 53 4.25 7.13 5.49
N TYR A 54 5.32 7.84 5.17
CA TYR A 54 5.80 7.95 3.80
C TYR A 54 6.22 6.59 3.22
N GLY A 55 6.92 5.77 4.01
CA GLY A 55 7.25 4.40 3.62
C GLY A 55 6.02 3.53 3.36
N ALA A 56 4.99 3.64 4.21
CA ALA A 56 3.72 2.94 4.02
C ALA A 56 3.01 3.38 2.73
N GLN A 57 3.00 4.67 2.42
CA GLN A 57 2.41 5.24 1.20
C GLN A 57 3.16 4.77 -0.06
N GLN A 58 4.49 4.78 -0.04
CA GLN A 58 5.30 4.23 -1.13
C GLN A 58 5.00 2.74 -1.37
N GLY A 59 4.91 1.96 -0.29
CA GLY A 59 4.52 0.54 -0.37
C GLY A 59 3.15 0.33 -1.03
N LEU A 60 2.16 1.17 -0.70
CA LEU A 60 0.84 1.13 -1.31
C LEU A 60 0.88 1.43 -2.81
N ILE A 61 1.66 2.43 -3.22
CA ILE A 61 1.83 2.78 -4.64
C ILE A 61 2.44 1.61 -5.41
N LEU A 62 3.50 0.99 -4.87
CA LEU A 62 4.16 -0.16 -5.50
C LEU A 62 3.22 -1.37 -5.62
N LEU A 63 2.40 -1.65 -4.60
CA LEU A 63 1.42 -2.73 -4.66
C LEU A 63 0.32 -2.47 -5.70
N ARG A 64 -0.16 -1.23 -5.81
CA ARG A 64 -1.13 -0.84 -6.85
C ARG A 64 -0.53 -0.97 -8.24
N LEU A 65 0.71 -0.56 -8.43
CA LEU A 65 1.44 -0.72 -9.70
C LEU A 65 1.58 -2.20 -10.08
N ALA A 66 1.99 -3.05 -9.13
CA ALA A 66 2.06 -4.50 -9.36
C ALA A 66 0.69 -5.09 -9.74
N SER A 67 -0.40 -4.65 -9.08
CA SER A 67 -1.76 -5.08 -9.42
C SER A 67 -2.15 -4.73 -10.85
N VAL A 68 -1.81 -3.53 -11.33
CA VAL A 68 -2.11 -3.10 -12.71
C VAL A 68 -1.29 -3.91 -13.72
N ASN A 69 -0.01 -4.14 -13.44
CA ASN A 69 0.86 -4.95 -14.30
C ASN A 69 0.35 -6.39 -14.45
N ASN A 70 -0.15 -7.01 -13.37
CA ASN A 70 -0.72 -8.35 -13.43
C ASN A 70 -1.98 -8.39 -14.31
N ILE A 71 -2.84 -7.37 -14.24
CA ILE A 71 -4.01 -7.24 -15.12
C ILE A 71 -3.58 -7.13 -16.58
N VAL A 72 -2.60 -6.28 -16.90
CA VAL A 72 -2.09 -6.13 -18.27
C VAL A 72 -1.51 -7.45 -18.80
N THR A 73 -0.76 -8.17 -17.99
CA THR A 73 -0.21 -9.49 -18.36
C THR A 73 -1.32 -10.52 -18.60
N LEU A 74 -2.36 -10.53 -17.76
CA LEU A 74 -3.52 -11.39 -17.96
C LEU A 74 -4.26 -11.06 -19.27
N TYR A 75 -4.45 -9.78 -19.58
CA TYR A 75 -5.04 -9.34 -20.86
C TYR A 75 -4.21 -9.80 -22.07
N LYS A 76 -2.87 -9.68 -22.00
CA LYS A 76 -1.98 -10.14 -23.07
C LYS A 76 -2.04 -11.64 -23.28
N THR A 77 -2.04 -12.42 -22.20
CA THR A 77 -2.08 -13.89 -22.26
C THR A 77 -3.43 -14.42 -22.73
N LEU A 78 -4.55 -13.79 -22.34
CA LEU A 78 -5.89 -14.17 -22.79
C LEU A 78 -6.23 -13.69 -24.21
N GLY A 79 -5.65 -12.58 -24.67
CA GLY A 79 -5.90 -12.02 -26.01
C GLY A 79 -4.90 -12.44 -27.10
N GLY A 80 -3.68 -12.87 -26.71
CA GLY A 80 -2.62 -13.30 -27.63
C GLY A 80 -2.36 -14.81 -27.65
N GLY A 81 -2.87 -15.57 -26.68
CA GLY A 81 -2.67 -17.02 -26.55
C GLY A 81 -3.78 -17.89 -27.16
N ALA A 82 -4.84 -17.30 -27.72
CA ALA A 82 -5.93 -18.03 -28.39
C ALA A 82 -5.66 -18.29 -29.89
N SER A 83 -4.45 -17.99 -30.39
CA SER A 83 -4.14 -17.97 -31.83
C SER A 83 -2.85 -18.72 -32.21
N SER A 84 -2.42 -19.69 -31.41
CA SER A 84 -1.31 -20.61 -31.74
C SER A 84 -1.74 -22.06 -31.53
#